data_AF-X1DG15-F1
#
_entry.id   AF-X1DG15-F1
#
_cell.length_a   1.000
_cell.length_b   1.000
_cell.length_c   1.000
_cell.angle_alpha   90.00
_cell.angle_beta   90.00
_cell.angle_gamma   90.00
#
_symmetry.space_group_name_H-M   'P 1'
#
loop_
_entity.id
_entity.type
_entity.pdbx_description
1 polymer ?
#
loop_
_entity_poly.entity_id
_entity_poly.type
_entity_poly.pdbx_seq_one_letter_code
_entity_poly.pdbx_strand_id
1 'polypeptide(L)'
;MKKLKLISILGIILAGVIFSFFGFFYFFSFFFENDITLDGSCITKARNIVLDSSNNIYITGSISVDETETTDAFLAKFDNNGNIIWYKIWGGIYDDSGSGIAFDSSGNVYMGGSTSSFGPDL
;
A
#
# COMPACT_ATOMS: atom_id res chain seq x y z
N MET A 1 -2.10 10.77 -26.78
CA MET A 1 -3.01 10.32 -25.71
C MET A 1 -2.21 9.46 -24.74
N LYS A 2 -1.99 9.94 -23.50
CA LYS A 2 -1.24 9.20 -22.46
C LYS A 2 -2.10 8.02 -22.01
N LYS A 3 -1.59 6.79 -22.18
CA LYS A 3 -2.25 5.57 -21.68
C LYS A 3 -2.27 5.62 -20.15
N LEU A 4 -3.45 5.71 -19.54
CA LEU A 4 -3.67 5.15 -18.21
C LEU A 4 -3.36 3.65 -18.32
N LYS A 5 -2.24 3.21 -17.74
CA LYS A 5 -2.03 1.78 -17.49
C LYS A 5 -2.78 1.46 -16.20
N LEU A 6 -4.03 1.05 -16.33
CA LEU A 6 -4.70 0.23 -15.33
C LEU A 6 -3.97 -1.13 -15.33
N ILE A 7 -3.42 -1.53 -14.20
CA ILE A 7 -2.69 -2.79 -14.06
C ILE A 7 -3.71 -3.95 -13.98
N SER A 8 -3.45 -4.94 -14.84
CA SER A 8 -3.99 -6.31 -14.94
C SER A 8 -5.50 -6.57 -15.09
N ILE A 9 -5.92 -6.64 -16.36
CA ILE A 9 -6.80 -7.70 -16.84
C ILE A 9 -5.97 -8.99 -16.89
N LEU A 10 -6.24 -9.98 -16.03
CA LEU A 10 -6.20 -11.41 -16.38
C LEU A 10 -6.68 -12.27 -15.19
N GLY A 11 -7.80 -13.00 -15.37
CA GLY A 11 -8.06 -14.21 -14.57
C GLY A 11 -9.39 -14.28 -13.82
N ILE A 12 -10.52 -14.26 -14.53
CA ILE A 12 -11.68 -15.04 -14.06
C ILE A 12 -11.91 -16.16 -15.08
N ILE A 13 -11.21 -17.28 -14.84
CA ILE A 13 -11.72 -18.58 -15.24
C ILE A 13 -12.79 -18.94 -14.22
N LEU A 14 -13.97 -19.19 -14.73
CA LEU A 14 -15.16 -19.75 -14.09
C LEU A 14 -14.86 -20.60 -12.82
N ALA A 15 -15.25 -20.12 -11.65
CA ALA A 15 -15.37 -20.94 -10.45
C ALA A 15 -16.76 -20.77 -9.83
N GLY A 16 -17.79 -21.04 -10.63
CA GLY A 16 -19.06 -21.51 -10.09
C GLY A 16 -18.95 -23.00 -9.80
N VAL A 17 -18.35 -23.38 -8.67
CA VAL A 17 -18.55 -24.71 -8.09
C VAL A 17 -18.83 -24.53 -6.60
N ILE A 18 -20.12 -24.62 -6.27
CA ILE A 18 -20.59 -24.78 -4.90
C ILE A 18 -20.12 -26.15 -4.42
N PHE A 19 -19.15 -26.21 -3.52
CA PHE A 19 -18.94 -27.39 -2.68
C PHE A 19 -19.63 -27.13 -1.34
N SER A 20 -20.88 -27.58 -1.23
CA SER A 20 -21.52 -27.72 0.06
C SER A 20 -20.95 -28.97 0.74
N PHE A 21 -20.08 -28.81 1.74
CA PHE A 21 -19.91 -29.83 2.77
C PHE A 21 -19.63 -29.11 4.11
N PHE A 22 -20.58 -29.27 5.04
CA PHE A 22 -20.58 -28.78 6.43
C PHE A 22 -20.47 -27.26 6.65
N GLY A 23 -21.61 -26.56 6.53
CA GLY A 23 -22.09 -25.63 7.58
C GLY A 23 -21.29 -24.36 7.93
N PHE A 24 -20.16 -24.07 7.29
CA PHE A 24 -19.41 -22.85 7.51
C PHE A 24 -19.50 -21.95 6.28
N PHE A 25 -20.15 -20.80 6.42
CA PHE A 25 -20.03 -19.71 5.47
C PHE A 25 -18.66 -19.05 5.67
N TYR A 26 -17.68 -19.37 4.80
CA TYR A 26 -16.53 -18.49 4.65
C TYR A 26 -16.96 -17.32 3.79
N PHE A 27 -17.10 -16.13 4.39
CA PHE A 27 -17.14 -14.90 3.62
C PHE A 27 -15.75 -14.73 2.98
N PHE A 28 -15.61 -15.15 1.73
CA PHE A 28 -14.47 -14.78 0.92
C PHE A 28 -14.74 -13.35 0.43
N SER A 29 -14.20 -12.36 1.12
CA SER A 29 -14.24 -10.98 0.65
C SER A 29 -13.45 -10.91 -0.66
N PHE A 30 -14.17 -10.78 -1.77
CA PHE A 30 -13.61 -10.41 -3.06
C PHE A 30 -13.23 -8.93 -2.97
N PHE A 31 -11.98 -8.63 -2.61
CA PHE A 31 -11.48 -7.26 -2.66
C PHE A 31 -11.35 -6.87 -4.13
N PHE A 32 -12.11 -5.86 -4.56
CA PHE A 32 -11.98 -5.31 -5.89
C PHE A 32 -10.62 -4.60 -5.99
N GLU A 33 -9.81 -5.07 -6.93
CA GLU A 33 -8.40 -4.74 -7.16
C GLU A 33 -8.22 -3.30 -7.72
N ASN A 34 -8.62 -2.28 -6.96
CA ASN A 34 -8.30 -0.88 -7.26
C ASN A 34 -7.46 -0.21 -6.17
N ASP A 35 -7.32 -0.84 -5.02
CA ASP A 35 -6.43 -0.37 -3.96
C ASP A 35 -5.05 -0.98 -4.17
N ILE A 36 -4.01 -0.14 -4.13
CA ILE A 36 -2.64 -0.64 -4.00
C ILE A 36 -2.58 -1.31 -2.63
N THR A 37 -2.42 -2.63 -2.62
CA THR A 37 -2.17 -3.37 -1.40
C THR A 37 -0.66 -3.57 -1.22
N LEU A 38 -0.17 -3.38 -0.01
CA LEU A 38 1.19 -3.75 0.38
C LEU A 38 1.04 -4.78 1.48
N ASP A 39 1.60 -5.98 1.29
CA ASP A 39 1.48 -7.10 2.23
C ASP A 39 0.05 -7.53 2.57
N GLY A 40 -0.87 -7.50 1.59
CA GLY A 40 -2.29 -7.80 1.81
C GLY A 40 -3.06 -6.71 2.57
N SER A 41 -2.37 -5.67 3.03
CA SER A 41 -2.94 -4.51 3.72
C SER A 41 -3.36 -3.44 2.72
N CYS A 42 -4.51 -2.80 2.96
CA CYS A 42 -5.01 -1.78 2.06
C CYS A 42 -4.36 -0.43 2.37
N ILE A 43 -3.76 0.20 1.36
CA ILE A 43 -3.40 1.61 1.47
C ILE A 43 -4.69 2.40 1.62
N THR A 44 -4.87 3.01 2.78
CA THR A 44 -6.09 3.77 3.08
C THR A 44 -6.03 5.16 2.49
N LYS A 45 -4.86 5.81 2.54
CA LYS A 45 -4.67 7.17 2.02
C LYS A 45 -3.25 7.37 1.49
N ALA A 46 -3.10 7.54 0.18
CA ALA A 46 -1.88 8.13 -0.39
C ALA A 46 -1.91 9.66 -0.18
N ARG A 47 -0.85 10.22 0.39
CA ARG A 47 -0.75 11.66 0.72
C ARG A 47 0.22 12.43 -0.16
N ASN A 48 1.30 11.80 -0.60
CA ASN A 48 2.28 12.44 -1.46
C ASN A 48 2.87 11.46 -2.46
N ILE A 49 3.13 11.96 -3.67
CA ILE A 49 3.77 11.22 -4.76
C ILE A 49 4.87 12.10 -5.37
N VAL A 50 6.07 11.54 -5.51
CA VAL A 50 7.23 12.22 -6.11
C VAL A 50 7.98 11.28 -7.04
N LEU A 51 8.84 11.84 -7.88
CA LEU A 51 9.73 11.11 -8.77
C LEU A 51 11.18 11.34 -8.38
N ASP A 52 12.03 10.31 -8.50
CA ASP A 52 13.48 10.52 -8.52
C ASP A 52 13.99 10.91 -9.91
N SER A 53 15.29 11.19 -10.03
CA SER A 53 15.94 11.57 -11.30
C SER A 53 15.87 10.50 -12.40
N SER A 54 15.55 9.25 -12.02
CA SER A 54 15.39 8.11 -12.93
C SER A 54 13.91 7.83 -13.25
N ASN A 55 13.00 8.71 -12.84
CA ASN A 55 11.54 8.56 -12.95
C ASN A 55 10.98 7.34 -12.20
N ASN A 56 11.65 6.85 -11.15
CA ASN A 56 10.99 5.93 -10.22
C ASN A 56 9.98 6.71 -9.40
N ILE A 57 8.87 6.07 -9.09
CA ILE A 57 7.73 6.67 -8.38
C ILE A 57 7.85 6.35 -6.90
N TYR A 58 7.69 7.35 -6.05
CA TYR A 58 7.62 7.17 -4.61
C TYR A 58 6.27 7.67 -4.11
N ILE A 59 5.61 6.87 -3.28
CA ILE A 59 4.32 7.19 -2.70
C ILE A 59 4.43 7.01 -1.18
N THR A 60 3.87 7.96 -0.43
CA THR A 60 3.73 7.86 1.02
C THR A 60 2.31 8.19 1.45
N GLY A 61 1.96 7.77 2.65
CA GLY A 61 0.64 8.00 3.22
C GLY A 61 0.40 7.13 4.45
N SER A 62 -0.85 6.67 4.57
CA SER A 62 -1.32 5.78 5.61
C SER A 62 -1.81 4.44 5.02
N ILE A 63 -1.50 3.35 5.70
CA ILE A 63 -1.92 1.97 5.39
C ILE A 63 -2.64 1.38 6.62
N SER A 64 -3.70 0.59 6.43
CA SER A 64 -4.34 -0.14 7.53
C SER A 64 -3.87 -1.58 7.44
N VAL A 65 -3.06 -2.01 8.42
CA VAL A 65 -2.44 -3.34 8.41
C VAL A 65 -3.38 -4.44 8.93
N ASP A 66 -4.48 -4.05 9.58
CA ASP A 66 -5.52 -4.95 10.07
C ASP A 66 -6.92 -4.30 9.96
N GLU A 67 -7.99 -5.05 10.27
CA GLU A 67 -9.36 -4.51 10.49
C GLU A 67 -9.46 -3.56 11.71
N THR A 68 -8.33 -3.15 12.27
CA THR A 68 -8.25 -2.17 13.34
C THR A 68 -8.45 -0.76 12.76
N GLU A 69 -8.98 0.17 13.55
CA GLU A 69 -9.20 1.56 13.11
C GLU A 69 -7.90 2.39 13.04
N THR A 70 -6.74 1.78 13.28
CA THR A 70 -5.44 2.46 13.33
C THR A 70 -4.68 2.32 12.02
N THR A 71 -3.93 3.36 11.67
CA THR A 71 -3.13 3.39 10.44
C THR A 71 -1.64 3.48 10.72
N ASP A 72 -0.85 2.80 9.88
CA ASP A 72 0.60 2.93 9.86
C ASP A 72 1.07 3.86 8.74
N ALA A 73 2.23 4.50 8.91
CA ALA A 73 2.88 5.25 7.85
C ALA A 73 3.55 4.31 6.86
N PHE A 74 3.44 4.56 5.55
CA PHE A 74 4.20 3.80 4.54
C PHE A 74 5.01 4.69 3.61
N LEU A 75 6.07 4.12 3.05
CA LEU A 75 6.80 4.64 1.89
C LEU A 75 7.04 3.50 0.91
N ALA A 76 6.53 3.63 -0.30
CA ALA A 76 6.73 2.65 -1.37
C ALA A 76 7.45 3.29 -2.56
N LYS A 77 8.38 2.53 -3.14
CA LYS A 77 9.07 2.85 -4.39
C LYS A 77 8.62 1.89 -5.48
N PHE A 78 8.29 2.44 -6.63
CA PHE A 78 7.96 1.73 -7.85
C PHE A 78 8.92 2.13 -8.97
N ASP A 79 9.15 1.24 -9.93
CA ASP A 79 9.81 1.60 -11.17
C ASP A 79 8.91 2.48 -12.06
N ASN A 80 9.46 2.98 -13.16
CA ASN A 80 8.71 3.80 -14.12
C ASN A 80 7.60 3.03 -14.88
N ASN A 81 7.51 1.71 -14.71
CA ASN A 81 6.45 0.86 -15.24
C ASN A 81 5.33 0.59 -14.23
N GLY A 82 5.50 1.04 -12.98
CA GLY A 82 4.55 0.81 -11.88
C GLY A 82 4.79 -0.48 -11.11
N ASN A 83 5.90 -1.18 -11.32
CA ASN A 83 6.25 -2.37 -10.53
C ASN A 83 6.85 -1.94 -9.19
N ILE A 84 6.43 -2.57 -8.09
CA ILE A 84 7.01 -2.34 -6.76
C ILE A 84 8.49 -2.75 -6.78
N ILE A 85 9.38 -1.85 -6.39
CA ILE A 85 10.81 -2.14 -6.15
C ILE A 85 11.00 -2.50 -4.67
N TRP A 86 10.46 -1.68 -3.77
CA TRP A 86 10.45 -1.92 -2.33
C TRP A 86 9.40 -1.07 -1.64
N TYR A 87 9.03 -1.42 -0.42
CA TYR A 87 8.24 -0.58 0.46
C TYR A 87 8.69 -0.75 1.91
N LYS A 88 8.31 0.20 2.75
CA LYS A 88 8.48 0.17 4.21
C LYS A 88 7.22 0.69 4.87
N ILE A 89 6.89 0.09 6.01
CA ILE A 89 5.77 0.47 6.86
C ILE A 89 6.35 0.75 8.26
N TRP A 90 5.86 1.79 8.90
CA TRP A 90 6.23 2.21 10.24
C TRP A 90 4.98 2.57 11.02
N GLY A 91 4.87 2.00 12.20
CA GLY A 91 3.84 2.36 13.15
C GLY A 91 3.78 1.41 14.32
N GLY A 92 2.59 1.22 14.87
CA GLY A 92 2.37 0.45 16.09
C GLY A 92 0.90 0.43 16.46
N ILE A 93 0.59 0.55 17.75
CA ILE A 93 -0.80 0.44 18.24
C ILE A 93 -1.65 1.70 18.02
N TYR A 94 -1.08 2.79 17.50
CA TYR A 94 -1.76 4.07 17.31
C TYR A 94 -1.54 4.62 15.89
N ASP A 95 -2.21 5.74 15.57
CA ASP A 95 -2.16 6.31 14.23
C ASP A 95 -0.83 6.96 13.86
N ASP A 96 -0.37 6.57 12.67
CA ASP A 96 0.84 7.02 12.01
C ASP A 96 0.55 7.36 10.54
N SER A 97 1.25 8.37 10.01
CA SER A 97 1.00 8.85 8.65
C SER A 97 2.22 9.52 8.05
N GLY A 98 2.60 9.09 6.85
CA GLY A 98 3.56 9.80 6.03
C GLY A 98 2.88 10.94 5.26
N SER A 99 3.44 12.15 5.30
CA SER A 99 2.84 13.36 4.72
C SER A 99 3.67 13.99 3.59
N GLY A 100 4.98 13.72 3.52
CA GLY A 100 5.84 14.30 2.51
C GLY A 100 7.08 13.47 2.23
N ILE A 101 7.63 13.64 1.03
CA ILE A 101 8.84 12.96 0.58
C ILE A 101 9.82 14.01 0.04
N ALA A 102 11.09 13.89 0.38
CA ALA A 102 12.18 14.70 -0.17
C ALA A 102 13.38 13.83 -0.53
N PHE A 103 14.17 14.31 -1.48
CA PHE A 103 15.45 13.70 -1.85
C PHE A 103 16.59 14.67 -1.57
N ASP A 104 17.76 14.14 -1.21
CA ASP A 104 19.00 14.92 -1.26
C ASP A 104 19.70 14.77 -2.63
N SER A 105 20.82 15.49 -2.81
CA SER A 105 21.62 15.43 -4.03
C SER A 105 22.32 14.08 -4.26
N SER A 106 22.38 13.22 -3.24
CA SER A 106 22.96 11.88 -3.32
C SER A 106 21.90 10.82 -3.65
N GLY A 107 20.63 11.21 -3.78
CA GLY A 107 19.52 10.31 -4.06
C GLY A 107 18.98 9.57 -2.84
N ASN A 108 19.36 9.98 -1.62
CA ASN A 108 18.74 9.47 -0.41
C ASN A 108 17.30 9.98 -0.31
N VAL A 109 16.40 9.14 0.18
CA VAL A 109 14.98 9.45 0.33
C VAL A 109 14.64 9.71 1.80
N TYR A 110 13.91 10.78 2.05
CA TYR A 110 13.45 11.20 3.36
C TYR A 110 11.93 11.26 3.35
N MET A 111 11.31 10.70 4.39
CA MET A 111 9.86 10.79 4.61
C MET A 111 9.61 11.63 5.85
N GLY A 112 8.75 12.64 5.71
CA GLY A 112 8.18 13.39 6.82
C GLY A 112 6.76 12.89 7.13
N GLY A 113 6.33 13.02 8.37
CA GLY A 113 5.04 12.50 8.81
C GLY A 113 4.72 12.83 10.26
N SER A 114 3.63 12.22 10.75
CA SER A 114 3.24 12.20 12.16
C SER A 114 3.21 10.76 12.64
N THR A 115 3.63 10.54 13.88
CA THR A 115 3.47 9.27 14.57
C THR A 115 2.82 9.53 15.92
N SER A 116 1.90 8.65 16.32
CA SER A 116 1.35 8.59 17.68
C SER A 116 1.85 7.35 18.41
N SER A 117 2.47 6.42 17.69
CA SER A 117 3.04 5.16 18.19
C SER A 117 4.42 5.35 18.86
N PHE A 118 4.56 6.33 19.75
CA PHE A 118 5.81 6.54 20.50
C PHE A 118 5.95 5.53 21.64
N GLY A 119 6.95 4.64 21.59
CA GLY A 119 7.26 3.75 22.72
C GLY A 119 8.20 2.60 22.35
N PRO A 120 8.86 1.95 23.33
CA PRO A 120 9.85 0.89 23.10
C PRO A 120 9.23 -0.47 22.74
N ASP A 121 8.01 -0.52 22.21
CA ASP A 121 7.32 -1.78 21.89
C ASP A 121 7.78 -2.34 20.53
N LEU A 122 9.10 -2.49 20.39
CA LEU A 122 9.80 -3.28 19.37
C LEU A 122 10.43 -4.54 19.99
#